data_AF-A0A3M1J4U5-F1
#
_entry.id   AF-A0A3M1J4U5-F1
#
_cell.length_a   1.000
_cell.length_b   1.000
_cell.length_c   1.000
_cell.angle_alpha   90.00
_cell.angle_beta   90.00
_cell.angle_gamma   90.00
#
_symmetry.space_group_name_H-M   'P 1'
#
loop_
_entity.id
_entity.type
_entity.pdbx_description
1 polymer ?
#
loop_
_entity_poly.entity_id
_entity_poly.type
_entity_poly.pdbx_seq_one_letter_code
_entity_poly.pdbx_strand_id
1 'polypeptide(L)'
;MKAQSILVYAVETVCIALFVLYLGFMTQYYILFYDGTPEMFDYYKQLQVFNKEAFNLAIIFVCLALALLVFDLHKYRPGLVGLALAVGTTVYISLNSINILRVIPKYEQNYLALDFSTMEDYVPSTFAFNAALVLHSILIVLLAGFTVIAIITFIQRLKDGNPLVRKLI
;
A
#
# COMPACT_ATOMS: atom_id res chain seq x y z
N MET A 1 2.25 23.61 -1.82
CA MET A 1 2.74 22.84 -2.99
C MET A 1 3.88 21.90 -2.64
N LYS A 2 4.97 22.34 -1.98
CA LYS A 2 6.07 21.44 -1.52
C LYS A 2 5.57 20.22 -0.75
N ALA A 3 4.71 20.41 0.26
CA ALA A 3 4.14 19.31 1.05
C ALA A 3 3.34 18.29 0.21
N GLN A 4 2.54 18.77 -0.76
CA GLN A 4 1.78 17.90 -1.67
C GLN A 4 2.71 17.06 -2.54
N SER A 5 3.75 17.68 -3.11
CA SER A 5 4.75 16.95 -3.91
C SER A 5 5.47 15.88 -3.09
N ILE A 6 5.90 16.22 -1.86
CA ILE A 6 6.55 15.26 -0.96
C ILE A 6 5.64 14.07 -0.69
N LEU A 7 4.36 14.31 -0.42
CA LEU A 7 3.40 13.23 -0.15
C LEU A 7 3.16 12.35 -1.37
N VAL A 8 3.05 12.91 -2.58
CA VAL A 8 2.89 12.11 -3.80
C VAL A 8 4.08 11.17 -4.01
N TYR A 9 5.31 11.69 -3.92
CA TYR A 9 6.51 10.87 -4.05
C TYR A 9 6.67 9.85 -2.92
N ALA A 10 6.26 10.19 -1.69
CA ALA A 10 6.26 9.25 -0.58
C ALA A 10 5.27 8.10 -0.81
N VAL A 11 4.04 8.40 -1.25
CA VAL A 11 3.04 7.39 -1.62
C VAL A 11 3.58 6.47 -2.70
N GLU A 12 4.17 7.02 -3.76
CA GLU A 12 4.75 6.25 -4.84
C GLU A 12 5.88 5.34 -4.36
N THR A 13 6.79 5.87 -3.54
CA THR A 13 7.90 5.09 -2.96
C THR A 13 7.39 3.90 -2.16
N VAL A 14 6.35 4.09 -1.33
CA VAL A 14 5.76 3.01 -0.55
C VAL A 14 5.03 2.00 -1.43
N CYS A 15 4.33 2.44 -2.49
CA CYS A 15 3.72 1.53 -3.46
C CYS A 15 4.76 0.65 -4.17
N ILE A 16 5.90 1.23 -4.58
CA ILE A 16 7.00 0.48 -5.19
C ILE A 16 7.62 -0.49 -4.18
N ALA A 17 7.82 -0.07 -2.93
CA ALA A 17 8.34 -0.94 -1.88
C ALA A 17 7.40 -2.13 -1.63
N LEU A 18 6.08 -1.93 -1.59
CA LEU A 18 5.09 -3.00 -1.49
C LEU A 18 5.14 -3.95 -2.70
N PHE A 19 5.28 -3.42 -3.91
CA PHE A 19 5.45 -4.24 -5.12
C PHE A 19 6.68 -5.15 -5.02
N VAL A 20 7.83 -4.60 -4.64
CA VAL A 20 9.07 -5.37 -4.47
C VAL A 20 8.92 -6.39 -3.34
N LEU A 21 8.28 -6.02 -2.23
CA LEU A 21 8.01 -6.92 -1.12
C LEU A 21 7.17 -8.11 -1.57
N TYR A 22 6.04 -7.89 -2.24
CA TYR A 22 5.15 -8.98 -2.69
C TYR A 22 5.72 -9.81 -3.83
N LEU A 23 6.63 -9.25 -4.63
CA LEU A 23 7.41 -10.02 -5.60
C LEU A 23 8.35 -11.02 -4.89
N GLY A 24 9.02 -10.57 -3.83
CA GLY A 24 9.96 -11.39 -3.04
C GLY A 24 9.33 -12.17 -1.89
N PHE A 25 8.03 -11.98 -1.61
CA PHE A 25 7.41 -12.45 -0.37
C PHE A 25 7.54 -13.96 -0.16
N MET A 26 7.26 -14.74 -1.21
CA MET A 26 7.27 -16.21 -1.13
C MET A 26 8.67 -16.79 -0.93
N THR A 27 9.75 -16.05 -1.20
CA THR A 27 11.11 -16.62 -1.17
C THR A 27 11.50 -17.09 0.21
N GLN A 28 11.03 -16.42 1.27
CA GLN A 28 11.27 -16.78 2.66
C GLN A 28 10.56 -18.08 3.08
N TYR A 29 9.60 -18.54 2.28
CA TYR A 29 8.70 -19.64 2.62
C TYR A 29 8.82 -20.84 1.68
N TYR A 30 9.72 -20.81 0.69
CA TYR A 30 9.93 -21.96 -0.22
C TYR A 30 10.41 -23.23 0.51
N ILE A 31 11.12 -23.08 1.61
CA ILE A 31 11.56 -24.23 2.43
C ILE A 31 10.37 -25.06 2.94
N LEU A 32 9.20 -24.43 3.18
CA LEU A 32 7.99 -25.12 3.59
C LEU A 32 7.42 -26.04 2.50
N PHE A 33 7.76 -25.76 1.25
CA PHE A 33 7.36 -26.56 0.09
C PHE A 33 8.30 -27.76 -0.12
N TYR A 34 9.61 -27.56 0.02
CA TYR A 34 10.62 -28.59 -0.28
C TYR A 34 10.84 -29.54 0.89
N ASP A 35 10.96 -28.99 2.09
CA ASP A 35 11.43 -29.72 3.28
C ASP A 35 10.39 -29.74 4.40
N GLY A 36 9.20 -29.17 4.15
CA GLY A 36 8.13 -29.06 5.14
C GLY A 36 7.31 -30.34 5.29
N THR A 37 6.60 -30.42 6.42
CA THR A 37 5.57 -31.45 6.65
C THR A 37 4.36 -31.25 5.74
N PRO A 38 3.43 -32.22 5.63
CA PRO A 38 2.19 -32.03 4.85
C PRO A 38 1.38 -30.80 5.28
N GLU A 39 1.37 -30.47 6.57
CA GLU A 39 0.69 -29.27 7.09
C GLU A 39 1.38 -27.98 6.62
N MET A 40 2.71 -27.92 6.66
CA MET A 40 3.48 -26.77 6.16
C MET A 40 3.30 -26.57 4.66
N PHE A 41 3.21 -27.67 3.90
CA PHE A 41 2.95 -27.62 2.47
C PHE A 41 1.55 -27.06 2.16
N ASP A 42 0.53 -27.46 2.93
CA ASP A 42 -0.82 -26.92 2.77
C ASP A 42 -0.90 -25.44 3.21
N TYR A 43 -0.18 -25.06 4.27
CA TYR A 43 -0.01 -23.65 4.63
C TYR A 43 0.65 -22.86 3.49
N TYR A 44 1.73 -23.38 2.91
CA TYR A 44 2.45 -22.75 1.80
C TYR A 44 1.53 -22.50 0.60
N LYS A 45 0.65 -23.44 0.23
CA LYS A 45 -0.36 -23.23 -0.84
C LYS A 45 -1.32 -22.10 -0.52
N GLN A 46 -1.82 -22.02 0.71
CA GLN A 46 -2.69 -20.92 1.13
C GLN A 46 -1.97 -19.58 1.02
N LEU A 47 -0.69 -19.56 1.42
CA LEU A 47 0.16 -18.37 1.33
C LEU A 47 0.42 -17.94 -0.12
N GLN A 48 0.58 -18.89 -1.05
CA GLN A 48 0.69 -18.58 -2.48
C GLN A 48 -0.55 -17.87 -3.03
N VAL A 49 -1.75 -18.34 -2.65
CA VAL A 49 -3.01 -17.70 -3.07
C VAL A 49 -3.08 -16.27 -2.53
N PHE A 50 -2.76 -16.08 -1.24
CA PHE A 50 -2.68 -14.75 -0.64
C PHE A 50 -1.68 -13.85 -1.37
N ASN A 51 -0.45 -14.32 -1.59
CA ASN A 51 0.59 -13.51 -2.20
C ASN A 51 0.25 -13.11 -3.64
N LYS A 52 -0.39 -14.00 -4.40
CA LYS A 52 -0.88 -13.69 -5.75
C LYS A 52 -1.84 -12.50 -5.73
N GLU A 53 -2.83 -12.52 -4.84
CA GLU A 53 -3.80 -11.44 -4.72
C GLU A 53 -3.15 -10.13 -4.23
N ALA A 54 -2.27 -10.23 -3.22
CA ALA A 54 -1.54 -9.07 -2.69
C ALA A 54 -0.61 -8.44 -3.74
N PHE A 55 0.08 -9.25 -4.53
CA PHE A 55 0.95 -8.81 -5.62
C PHE A 55 0.16 -8.12 -6.73
N ASN A 56 -0.98 -8.68 -7.14
CA ASN A 56 -1.86 -8.04 -8.11
C ASN A 56 -2.35 -6.66 -7.63
N LEU A 57 -2.73 -6.55 -6.36
CA LEU A 57 -3.09 -5.26 -5.76
C LEU A 57 -1.91 -4.28 -5.75
N ALA A 58 -0.69 -4.75 -5.45
CA ALA A 58 0.49 -3.89 -5.46
C ALA A 58 0.81 -3.33 -6.84
N ILE A 59 0.61 -4.11 -7.92
CA ILE A 59 0.71 -3.61 -9.30
C ILE A 59 -0.30 -2.47 -9.53
N ILE A 60 -1.56 -2.69 -9.15
CA ILE A 60 -2.61 -1.66 -9.29
C ILE A 60 -2.25 -0.40 -8.49
N PHE A 61 -1.70 -0.55 -7.29
CA PHE A 61 -1.29 0.57 -6.45
C PHE A 61 -0.18 1.39 -7.11
N VAL A 62 0.81 0.74 -7.73
CA VAL A 62 1.85 1.41 -8.50
C VAL A 62 1.24 2.15 -9.71
N CYS A 63 0.36 1.50 -10.47
CA CYS A 63 -0.31 2.14 -11.61
C CYS A 63 -1.10 3.38 -11.19
N LEU A 64 -1.86 3.30 -10.10
CA LEU A 64 -2.62 4.43 -9.57
C LEU A 64 -1.70 5.55 -9.04
N ALA A 65 -0.60 5.20 -8.35
CA ALA A 65 0.38 6.18 -7.89
C ALA A 65 1.04 6.92 -9.06
N LEU A 66 1.41 6.21 -10.13
CA LEU A 66 1.92 6.81 -11.36
C LEU A 66 0.88 7.69 -12.05
N ALA A 67 -0.41 7.31 -12.02
CA ALA A 67 -1.47 8.17 -12.53
C ALA A 67 -1.53 9.51 -11.77
N LEU A 68 -1.32 9.53 -10.45
CA LEU A 68 -1.24 10.79 -9.69
C LEU A 68 -0.11 11.71 -10.21
N LEU A 69 1.01 11.16 -10.66
CA LEU A 69 2.09 11.93 -11.29
C LEU A 69 1.69 12.47 -12.66
N VAL A 70 1.07 11.65 -13.53
CA VAL A 70 0.68 12.03 -14.89
C VAL A 70 -0.31 13.20 -14.89
N PHE A 71 -1.23 13.25 -13.91
CA PHE A 71 -2.16 14.37 -13.75
C PHE A 71 -1.53 15.59 -13.06
N ASP A 72 -0.20 15.62 -12.95
CA ASP A 72 0.61 16.68 -12.35
C ASP A 72 0.13 17.11 -10.94
N LEU A 73 -0.44 16.18 -10.18
CA LEU A 73 -0.87 16.44 -8.79
C LEU A 73 0.31 16.74 -7.87
N HIS A 74 1.55 16.52 -8.31
CA HIS A 74 2.76 16.91 -7.59
C HIS A 74 3.17 18.38 -7.88
N LYS A 75 2.74 18.97 -9.00
CA LYS A 75 3.17 20.30 -9.47
C LYS A 75 2.09 21.36 -9.38
N TYR A 76 0.83 21.02 -9.63
CA TYR A 76 -0.25 21.99 -9.73
C TYR A 76 -1.33 21.80 -8.66
N ARG A 77 -2.07 22.89 -8.39
CA ARG A 77 -3.27 22.81 -7.57
C ARG A 77 -4.32 21.98 -8.33
N PRO A 78 -4.88 20.91 -7.72
CA PRO A 78 -5.81 20.03 -8.42
C PRO A 78 -7.00 20.81 -8.98
N GLY A 79 -7.46 20.42 -10.16
CA GLY A 79 -8.81 20.76 -10.64
C GLY A 79 -9.83 19.76 -10.12
N LEU A 80 -11.10 19.87 -10.53
CA LEU A 80 -12.13 18.92 -10.10
C LEU A 80 -11.77 17.46 -10.44
N VAL A 81 -11.28 17.22 -11.67
CA VAL A 81 -10.81 15.89 -12.12
C VAL A 81 -9.63 15.39 -11.30
N GLY A 82 -8.65 16.26 -11.04
CA GLY A 82 -7.48 15.90 -10.24
C GLY A 82 -7.83 15.58 -8.78
N LEU A 83 -8.78 16.32 -8.19
CA LEU A 83 -9.29 16.02 -6.86
C LEU A 83 -10.06 14.70 -6.82
N ALA A 84 -10.92 14.45 -7.81
CA ALA A 84 -11.65 13.18 -7.93
C ALA A 84 -10.69 11.99 -8.05
N LEU A 85 -9.63 12.11 -8.86
CA LEU A 85 -8.60 11.09 -8.97
C LEU A 85 -7.83 10.88 -7.66
N ALA A 86 -7.46 11.97 -6.97
CA ALA A 86 -6.77 11.88 -5.69
C ALA A 86 -7.63 11.16 -4.64
N VAL A 87 -8.90 11.55 -4.51
CA VAL A 87 -9.84 10.92 -3.56
C VAL A 87 -10.11 9.47 -3.94
N GLY A 88 -10.41 9.19 -5.21
CA GLY A 88 -10.69 7.84 -5.69
C GLY A 88 -9.52 6.89 -5.48
N THR A 89 -8.31 7.34 -5.80
CA THR A 89 -7.07 6.59 -5.57
C THR A 89 -6.85 6.32 -4.09
N THR A 90 -6.99 7.35 -3.23
CA THR A 90 -6.87 7.19 -1.78
C THR A 90 -7.86 6.18 -1.23
N VAL A 91 -9.14 6.28 -1.60
CA VAL A 91 -10.19 5.39 -1.10
C VAL A 91 -9.91 3.96 -1.53
N TYR A 92 -9.61 3.74 -2.82
CA TYR A 92 -9.35 2.42 -3.36
C TYR A 92 -8.13 1.76 -2.69
N ILE A 93 -7.00 2.47 -2.63
CA ILE A 93 -5.77 1.92 -2.05
C ILE A 93 -5.93 1.70 -0.54
N SER A 94 -6.58 2.61 0.17
CA SER A 94 -6.78 2.49 1.62
C SER A 94 -7.69 1.31 1.98
N LEU A 95 -8.82 1.12 1.27
CA LEU A 95 -9.73 0.01 1.54
C LEU A 95 -9.04 -1.35 1.33
N ASN A 96 -8.32 -1.49 0.21
CA ASN A 96 -7.58 -2.72 -0.08
C ASN A 96 -6.42 -2.94 0.91
N SER A 97 -5.70 -1.89 1.30
CA SER A 97 -4.66 -1.97 2.32
C SER A 97 -5.21 -2.37 3.69
N ILE A 98 -6.38 -1.84 4.10
CA ILE A 98 -7.05 -2.24 5.35
C ILE A 98 -7.45 -3.71 5.32
N ASN A 99 -7.95 -4.21 4.19
CA ASN A 99 -8.28 -5.62 4.04
C ASN A 99 -7.04 -6.50 4.20
N ILE A 100 -5.93 -6.13 3.56
CA ILE A 100 -4.64 -6.84 3.70
C ILE A 100 -4.14 -6.80 5.15
N LEU A 101 -4.19 -5.64 5.82
CA LEU A 101 -3.80 -5.49 7.23
C LEU A 101 -4.62 -6.37 8.19
N ARG A 102 -5.88 -6.67 7.87
CA ARG A 102 -6.71 -7.57 8.67
C ARG A 102 -6.36 -9.04 8.45
N VAL A 103 -5.85 -9.39 7.28
CA VAL A 103 -5.62 -10.76 6.84
C VAL A 103 -4.20 -11.23 7.17
N ILE A 104 -3.18 -10.36 7.04
CA ILE A 104 -1.78 -10.70 7.33
C ILE A 104 -1.59 -11.31 8.74
N PRO A 105 -2.13 -10.74 9.83
CA PRO A 105 -1.90 -11.29 11.17
C PRO A 105 -2.39 -12.73 11.31
N LYS A 106 -3.45 -13.10 10.58
CA LYS A 106 -3.95 -14.49 10.56
C LYS A 106 -2.94 -15.44 9.91
N TYR A 107 -2.36 -15.05 8.78
CA TYR A 107 -1.32 -15.85 8.12
C TYR A 107 -0.05 -15.94 8.97
N GLU A 108 0.35 -14.84 9.61
CA GLU A 108 1.50 -14.82 10.51
C GLU A 108 1.29 -15.73 11.73
N GLN A 109 0.13 -15.66 12.38
CA GLN A 109 -0.20 -16.53 13.52
C GLN A 109 -0.22 -18.01 13.11
N ASN A 110 -0.81 -18.33 11.96
CA ASN A 110 -0.82 -19.69 11.44
C ASN A 110 0.60 -20.19 11.14
N TYR A 111 1.48 -19.33 10.60
CA TYR A 111 2.89 -19.68 10.36
C TYR A 111 3.62 -19.96 11.68
N LEU A 112 3.43 -19.11 12.70
CA LEU A 112 4.04 -19.27 14.01
C LEU A 112 3.51 -20.48 14.79
N ALA A 113 2.33 -21.00 14.41
CA ALA A 113 1.74 -22.20 15.01
C ALA A 113 2.28 -23.51 14.41
N LEU A 114 3.03 -23.45 13.30
CA LEU A 114 3.64 -24.64 12.69
C LEU A 114 4.78 -25.19 13.55
N ASP A 115 4.93 -26.51 13.55
CA ASP A 115 6.01 -27.19 14.26
C ASP A 115 7.29 -27.30 13.41
N PHE A 116 8.20 -26.35 13.59
CA PHE A 116 9.49 -26.31 12.91
C PHE A 116 10.56 -27.24 13.49
N SER A 117 10.27 -27.99 14.57
CA SER A 117 11.28 -28.85 15.22
C SER A 117 11.82 -29.96 14.32
N THR A 118 11.09 -30.28 13.26
CA THR A 118 11.45 -31.32 12.27
C THR A 118 12.31 -30.78 11.12
N MET A 119 12.51 -29.46 11.02
CA MET A 119 13.32 -28.83 9.98
C MET A 119 14.71 -28.50 10.51
N GLU A 120 15.71 -29.25 10.04
CA GLU A 120 17.10 -29.10 10.48
C GLU A 120 17.66 -27.72 10.06
N ASP A 121 18.30 -27.02 11.00
CA ASP A 121 18.92 -25.69 10.82
C ASP A 121 18.00 -24.56 10.30
N TYR A 122 16.67 -24.74 10.35
CA TYR A 122 15.74 -23.70 9.93
C TYR A 122 15.41 -22.70 11.05
N VAL A 123 15.55 -21.41 10.75
CA VAL A 123 15.12 -20.31 11.64
C VAL A 123 13.88 -19.64 11.03
N PRO A 124 12.69 -19.81 11.62
CA PRO A 124 11.47 -19.17 11.14
C PRO A 124 11.59 -17.64 11.12
N SER A 125 11.08 -17.02 10.05
CA SER A 125 11.15 -15.57 9.85
C SER A 125 9.78 -14.98 9.52
N THR A 126 9.35 -14.01 10.31
CA THR A 126 8.12 -13.23 10.09
C THR A 126 8.40 -11.87 9.45
N PHE A 127 9.61 -11.65 8.93
CA PHE A 127 10.02 -10.36 8.39
C PHE A 127 9.08 -9.86 7.28
N ALA A 128 8.68 -10.72 6.34
CA ALA A 128 7.84 -10.32 5.22
C ALA A 128 6.44 -9.88 5.68
N PHE A 129 5.84 -10.58 6.65
CA PHE A 129 4.58 -10.18 7.28
C PHE A 129 4.69 -8.83 7.98
N ASN A 130 5.71 -8.66 8.83
CA ASN A 130 5.94 -7.42 9.58
C ASN A 130 6.20 -6.22 8.65
N ALA A 131 7.03 -6.40 7.62
CA ALA A 131 7.29 -5.37 6.63
C ALA A 131 6.00 -4.97 5.89
N ALA A 132 5.16 -5.94 5.51
CA ALA A 132 3.89 -5.67 4.84
C ALA A 132 2.93 -4.87 5.76
N LEU A 133 2.81 -5.26 7.04
CA LEU A 133 2.00 -4.53 8.02
C LEU A 133 2.44 -3.07 8.15
N VAL A 134 3.74 -2.84 8.31
CA VAL A 134 4.30 -1.49 8.46
C VAL A 134 4.08 -0.66 7.21
N LEU A 135 4.40 -1.20 6.02
CA LEU A 135 4.27 -0.46 4.76
C LEU A 135 2.82 -0.09 4.43
N HIS A 136 1.87 -1.01 4.61
CA HIS A 136 0.45 -0.69 4.41
C HIS A 136 -0.05 0.36 5.42
N SER A 137 0.39 0.30 6.67
CA SER A 137 0.03 1.30 7.69
C SER A 137 0.55 2.69 7.33
N ILE A 138 1.83 2.78 6.92
CA ILE A 138 2.44 4.03 6.45
C ILE A 138 1.69 4.57 5.22
N LEU A 139 1.37 3.70 4.25
CA LEU A 139 0.68 4.09 3.02
C LEU A 139 -0.67 4.75 3.31
N ILE A 140 -1.47 4.18 4.23
CA ILE A 140 -2.78 4.74 4.61
C ILE A 140 -2.62 6.14 5.22
N VAL A 141 -1.64 6.31 6.13
CA VAL A 141 -1.37 7.62 6.76
C VAL A 141 -0.95 8.66 5.72
N LEU A 142 -0.07 8.28 4.78
CA LEU A 142 0.37 9.16 3.70
C LEU A 142 -0.78 9.55 2.77
N LEU A 143 -1.65 8.61 2.39
CA LEU A 143 -2.81 8.87 1.53
C LEU A 143 -3.85 9.76 2.21
N ALA A 144 -4.08 9.58 3.51
CA ALA A 144 -4.95 10.46 4.29
C ALA A 144 -4.38 11.91 4.28
N GLY A 145 -3.09 12.07 4.58
CA GLY A 145 -2.41 13.36 4.50
C GLY A 145 -2.47 13.99 3.11
N PHE A 146 -2.21 13.19 2.07
CA PHE A 146 -2.26 13.63 0.67
C PHE A 146 -3.64 14.17 0.31
N THR A 147 -4.69 13.45 0.68
CA THR A 147 -6.09 13.82 0.38
C THR A 147 -6.49 15.11 1.08
N VAL A 148 -6.13 15.27 2.35
CA VAL A 148 -6.39 16.51 3.11
C VAL A 148 -5.72 17.71 2.42
N ILE A 149 -4.44 17.58 2.03
CA ILE A 149 -3.74 18.66 1.32
C ILE A 149 -4.34 18.93 -0.06
N ALA A 150 -4.74 17.90 -0.80
CA ALA A 150 -5.40 18.05 -2.10
C ALA A 150 -6.72 18.82 -1.99
N ILE A 151 -7.54 18.53 -0.96
CA ILE A 151 -8.80 19.25 -0.68
C ILE A 151 -8.51 20.71 -0.32
N ILE A 152 -7.56 20.97 0.59
CA ILE A 152 -7.21 22.34 1.02
C ILE A 152 -6.75 23.17 -0.18
N THR A 153 -5.86 22.63 -1.01
CA THR A 153 -5.32 23.33 -2.17
C THR A 153 -6.36 23.54 -3.27
N PHE A 154 -7.32 22.63 -3.42
CA PHE A 154 -8.49 22.82 -4.28
C PHE A 154 -9.39 23.96 -3.80
N ILE A 155 -9.71 24.01 -2.50
CA ILE A 155 -10.53 25.09 -1.91
C ILE A 155 -9.84 26.45 -2.11
N GLN A 156 -8.52 26.53 -1.90
CA GLN A 156 -7.74 27.75 -2.15
C GLN A 156 -7.83 28.18 -3.62
N ARG A 157 -7.73 27.23 -4.57
CA ARG A 157 -7.91 27.51 -5.99
C ARG A 157 -9.30 28.10 -6.31
N LEU A 158 -10.36 27.59 -5.69
CA LEU A 158 -11.71 28.12 -5.88
C LEU A 158 -11.86 29.54 -5.33
N LYS A 159 -11.26 29.83 -4.17
CA LYS A 159 -11.27 31.19 -3.58
C LYS A 159 -10.54 32.19 -4.48
N ASP A 160 -9.38 31.81 -5.03
CA ASP A 160 -8.59 32.68 -5.90
C ASP A 160 -9.22 32.92 -7.28
N GLY A 161 -9.99 31.94 -7.79
CA GLY A 161 -10.66 32.00 -9.08
C GLY A 161 -12.03 32.70 -9.08
N ASN A 162 -12.56 33.09 -7.91
CA ASN A 162 -13.89 33.68 -7.79
C ASN A 162 -13.82 35.20 -7.53
N PRO A 163 -14.22 36.06 -8.49
CA PRO A 163 -14.11 37.51 -8.34
C PRO A 163 -14.96 38.09 -7.19
N LEU A 164 -15.98 37.37 -6.71
CA LEU A 164 -16.81 37.78 -5.56
C LEU A 164 -16.11 37.62 -4.20
N VAL A 165 -15.19 36.65 -4.06
CA VAL A 165 -14.45 36.43 -2.80
C VAL A 165 -13.31 37.45 -2.63
N ARG A 166 -12.77 37.95 -3.75
CA ARG A 166 -11.72 38.99 -3.77
C ARG A 166 -12.16 40.34 -3.17
N LYS A 167 -13.47 40.58 -3.02
CA LYS A 167 -14.02 41.83 -2.48
C LYS A 167 -14.44 41.76 -1.01
N LEU A 168 -14.29 40.60 -0.36
CA LEU A 168 -14.71 40.35 1.02
C LEU A 168 -13.53 40.32 2.02
N ILE A 169 -12.29 40.46 1.54
CA ILE A 169 -11.07 40.60 2.36
C ILE A 169 -10.51 41.99 2.12
#